data_AF-A0A973WNK2-F1
#
_entry.id   AF-A0A973WNK2-F1
#
_cell.length_a   1.000
_cell.length_b   1.000
_cell.length_c   1.000
_cell.angle_alpha   90.00
_cell.angle_beta   90.00
_cell.angle_gamma   90.00
#
_symmetry.space_group_name_H-M   'P 1'
#
loop_
_entity.id
_entity.type
_entity.pdbx_description
1 polymer ?
#
loop_
_entity_poly.entity_id
_entity_poly.type
_entity_poly.pdbx_seq_one_letter_code
_entity_poly.pdbx_strand_id
1 'polypeptide(L)'
;MSVPKDDDATLSARWSQGVLLKRDVFSTVERGRFRTDDGEVEGVLRRLDQVPFWSFAVALHLFSRERRALTLARDLDVGPKLLWAGRRALVRGFIDGAALHLAKPHGDVAYFRSAKAALRKLHRAGICHNDLAKEQNWLVGRDGRAYLTDFQLAACFKSRSRLFRIAAYEDLRHLLKHKRSYAPEALTPKERKVLAKKSAVASVWLKTGKKVYQAITRGIFNFTDREGGGRRLVNDAPVLVDLIRRNPDVRDTAIVAFADRRVGVGLYAFVEADQSALEKTLRNELAAAKGVKPPEHIQIVHALPRDAAGKPRTEILQLVAMNQIDLIEPMMRSDADREFLKDILEQRKNLRDRFNFEVAEMDRPAGQAR
;
A
#
# COMPACT_ATOMS: atom_id res chain seq x y z
N MET A 1 12.23 -0.27 18.64
CA MET A 1 11.85 -0.21 20.08
C MET A 1 10.75 -1.23 20.30
N SER A 2 10.85 -2.19 21.23
CA SER A 2 9.89 -3.29 21.33
C SER A 2 8.43 -2.85 21.56
N VAL A 3 7.49 -3.72 21.16
CA VAL A 3 6.09 -3.64 21.55
C VAL A 3 5.99 -3.78 23.08
N PRO A 4 5.13 -3.03 23.79
CA PRO A 4 4.91 -3.22 25.23
C PRO A 4 4.42 -4.65 25.53
N LYS A 5 4.77 -5.19 26.70
CA LYS A 5 4.43 -6.58 27.07
C LYS A 5 2.92 -6.89 26.96
N ASP A 6 2.05 -5.95 27.34
CA ASP A 6 0.59 -6.14 27.28
C ASP A 6 0.08 -6.22 25.83
N ASP A 7 0.62 -5.36 24.96
CA ASP A 7 0.32 -5.35 23.54
C ASP A 7 0.81 -6.67 22.91
N ASP A 8 2.02 -7.13 23.27
CA ASP A 8 2.63 -8.36 22.76
C ASP A 8 1.91 -9.63 23.21
N ALA A 9 1.49 -9.70 24.48
CA ALA A 9 0.69 -10.79 25.01
C ALA A 9 -0.65 -10.90 24.28
N THR A 10 -1.30 -9.76 24.02
CA THR A 10 -2.57 -9.74 23.28
C THR A 10 -2.39 -10.21 21.84
N LEU A 11 -1.36 -9.71 21.16
CA LEU A 11 -1.08 -10.11 19.77
C LEU A 11 -0.70 -11.59 19.69
N SER A 12 0.12 -12.10 20.60
CA SER A 12 0.51 -13.52 20.61
C SER A 12 -0.70 -14.45 20.80
N ALA A 13 -1.70 -14.03 21.58
CA ALA A 13 -2.91 -14.82 21.81
C ALA A 13 -3.95 -14.71 20.68
N ARG A 14 -3.99 -13.58 19.96
CA ARG A 14 -5.11 -13.23 19.06
C ARG A 14 -4.73 -13.02 17.59
N TRP A 15 -3.45 -12.91 17.24
CA TRP A 15 -2.99 -12.66 15.87
C TRP A 15 -2.26 -13.89 15.29
N SER A 16 -2.61 -14.27 14.07
CA SER A 16 -1.96 -15.40 13.38
C SER A 16 -1.80 -15.15 11.87
N GLN A 17 -0.91 -15.91 11.22
CA GLN A 17 -0.74 -15.95 9.76
C GLN A 17 -0.41 -14.59 9.09
N GLY A 18 0.46 -13.80 9.73
CA GLY A 18 0.89 -12.49 9.23
C GLY A 18 1.73 -12.56 7.93
N VAL A 19 1.21 -11.99 6.85
CA VAL A 19 1.93 -11.68 5.61
C VAL A 19 2.32 -10.19 5.63
N LEU A 20 3.60 -9.90 5.43
CA LEU A 20 4.11 -8.52 5.43
C LEU A 20 3.56 -7.78 4.20
N LEU A 21 2.80 -6.71 4.43
CA LEU A 21 2.30 -5.84 3.37
C LEU A 21 3.20 -4.64 3.12
N LYS A 22 3.74 -4.05 4.19
CA LYS A 22 4.54 -2.83 4.12
C LYS A 22 5.50 -2.77 5.30
N ARG A 23 6.73 -2.32 5.04
CA ARG A 23 7.65 -1.88 6.09
C ARG A 23 8.31 -0.57 5.67
N ASP A 24 8.16 0.46 6.49
CA ASP A 24 8.79 1.75 6.28
C ASP A 24 9.37 2.33 7.58
N VAL A 25 9.94 3.53 7.49
CA VAL A 25 10.53 4.23 8.64
C VAL A 25 9.50 4.66 9.70
N PHE A 26 8.20 4.42 9.49
CA PHE A 26 7.14 4.80 10.42
C PHE A 26 6.35 3.61 10.96
N SER A 27 6.34 2.45 10.29
CA SER A 27 5.66 1.25 10.78
C SER A 27 5.94 -0.01 9.96
N THR A 28 5.61 -1.15 10.56
CA THR A 28 5.40 -2.44 9.88
C THR A 28 3.89 -2.69 9.77
N VAL A 29 3.43 -3.15 8.60
CA VAL A 29 2.03 -3.50 8.33
C VAL A 29 1.96 -4.93 7.81
N GLU A 30 1.11 -5.74 8.42
CA GLU A 30 0.90 -7.16 8.10
C GLU A 30 -0.60 -7.43 7.87
N ARG A 31 -0.94 -8.34 6.96
CA ARG A 31 -2.28 -8.92 6.80
C ARG A 31 -2.28 -10.32 7.41
N GLY A 32 -3.31 -10.66 8.16
CA GLY A 32 -3.41 -11.96 8.82
C GLY A 32 -4.80 -12.21 9.36
N ARG A 33 -4.92 -13.15 10.28
CA ARG A 33 -6.17 -13.46 10.98
C ARG A 33 -6.10 -12.89 12.40
N PHE A 34 -7.22 -12.32 12.84
CA PHE A 34 -7.37 -11.81 14.19
C PHE A 34 -8.57 -12.45 14.86
N ARG A 35 -8.36 -13.01 16.06
CA ARG A 35 -9.41 -13.60 16.88
C ARG A 35 -10.10 -12.52 17.70
N THR A 36 -11.32 -12.19 17.29
CA THR A 36 -12.25 -11.37 18.06
C THR A 36 -13.05 -12.26 19.00
N ASP A 37 -13.84 -11.65 19.88
CA ASP A 37 -14.71 -12.38 20.79
C ASP A 37 -15.86 -13.09 20.02
N ASP A 38 -16.20 -12.60 18.82
CA ASP A 38 -17.22 -13.15 17.92
C ASP A 38 -16.66 -14.17 16.90
N GLY A 39 -15.36 -14.47 16.95
CA GLY A 39 -14.68 -15.40 16.05
C GLY A 39 -13.47 -14.80 15.31
N GLU A 40 -12.89 -15.57 14.41
CA GLU A 40 -11.73 -15.14 13.61
C GLU A 40 -12.15 -14.34 12.37
N VAL A 41 -11.49 -13.20 12.19
CA VAL A 41 -11.70 -12.30 11.05
C VAL A 41 -10.37 -11.98 10.36
N GLU A 42 -10.43 -11.55 9.11
CA GLU A 42 -9.24 -10.98 8.45
C GLU A 42 -8.90 -9.61 9.02
N GLY A 43 -7.63 -9.42 9.35
CA GLY A 43 -7.12 -8.21 9.96
C GLY A 43 -5.88 -7.68 9.26
N VAL A 44 -5.62 -6.41 9.49
CA VAL A 44 -4.39 -5.71 9.13
C VAL A 44 -3.77 -5.18 10.42
N LEU A 45 -2.64 -5.74 10.81
CA LEU A 45 -1.86 -5.34 11.97
C LEU A 45 -0.86 -4.26 11.57
N ARG A 46 -0.84 -3.15 12.31
CA ARG A 46 0.23 -2.15 12.25
C ARG A 46 1.02 -2.18 13.55
N ARG A 47 2.35 -2.23 13.46
CA ARG A 47 3.29 -2.22 14.59
C ARG A 47 4.36 -1.14 14.44
N LEU A 48 4.86 -0.65 15.56
CA LEU A 48 5.96 0.33 15.63
C LEU A 48 7.28 -0.26 16.13
N ASP A 49 7.42 -1.58 16.18
CA ASP A 49 8.50 -2.26 16.89
C ASP A 49 9.86 -2.19 16.19
N GLN A 50 9.81 -2.22 14.86
CA GLN A 50 10.98 -2.19 13.97
C GLN A 50 11.27 -0.79 13.41
N VAL A 51 10.63 0.23 13.98
CA VAL A 51 10.82 1.62 13.58
C VAL A 51 12.18 2.14 14.10
N PRO A 52 12.98 2.85 13.27
CA PRO A 52 14.22 3.49 13.71
C PRO A 52 14.01 4.45 14.89
N PHE A 53 14.98 4.57 15.78
CA PHE A 53 14.84 5.42 16.97
C PHE A 53 14.59 6.89 16.61
N TRP A 54 15.21 7.40 15.55
CA TRP A 54 15.12 8.80 15.12
C TRP A 54 13.73 9.17 14.58
N SER A 55 12.97 8.22 14.03
CA SER A 55 11.61 8.45 13.50
C SER A 55 10.52 8.11 14.52
N PHE A 56 10.87 7.48 15.63
CA PHE A 56 9.91 6.89 16.56
C PHE A 56 8.89 7.88 17.11
N ALA A 57 9.30 9.09 17.51
CA ALA A 57 8.38 10.09 18.06
C ALA A 57 7.31 10.50 17.02
N VAL A 58 7.73 10.66 15.76
CA VAL A 58 6.82 10.98 14.65
C VAL A 58 5.92 9.78 14.34
N ALA A 59 6.48 8.57 14.29
CA ALA A 59 5.72 7.33 14.09
C ALA A 59 4.63 7.15 15.16
N LEU A 60 4.96 7.37 16.43
CA LEU A 60 4.02 7.28 17.55
C LEU A 60 2.94 8.36 17.46
N HIS A 61 3.28 9.57 17.03
CA HIS A 61 2.30 10.63 16.80
C HIS A 61 1.30 10.25 15.70
N LEU A 62 1.79 9.79 14.53
CA LEU A 62 0.96 9.34 13.42
C LEU A 62 0.08 8.15 13.80
N PHE A 63 0.64 7.17 14.51
CA PHE A 63 -0.08 6.04 15.04
C PHE A 63 -1.19 6.46 16.00
N SER A 64 -0.91 7.38 16.92
CA SER A 64 -1.91 7.89 17.88
C SER A 64 -3.06 8.61 17.20
N ARG A 65 -2.79 9.32 16.09
CA ARG A 65 -3.81 9.94 15.24
C ARG A 65 -4.66 8.90 14.54
N GLU A 66 -4.04 7.93 13.90
CA GLU A 66 -4.75 6.82 13.23
C GLU A 66 -5.65 6.09 14.22
N ARG A 67 -5.13 5.71 15.38
CA ARG A 67 -5.90 5.06 16.45
C ARG A 67 -7.14 5.88 16.80
N ARG A 68 -6.97 7.17 17.09
CA ARG A 68 -8.09 8.06 17.44
C ARG A 68 -9.12 8.19 16.32
N ALA A 69 -8.67 8.34 15.08
CA ALA A 69 -9.55 8.47 13.93
C ALA A 69 -10.35 7.18 13.68
N LEU A 70 -9.69 6.03 13.73
CA LEU A 70 -10.35 4.72 13.59
C LEU A 70 -11.32 4.43 14.74
N THR A 71 -11.01 4.83 15.98
CA THR A 71 -11.96 4.74 17.10
C THR A 71 -13.23 5.53 16.81
N LEU A 72 -13.11 6.77 16.33
CA LEU A 72 -14.28 7.60 16.01
C LEU A 72 -15.02 7.14 14.74
N ALA A 73 -14.32 6.49 13.82
CA ALA A 73 -14.89 6.02 12.55
C ALA A 73 -15.45 4.59 12.61
N ARG A 74 -15.29 3.88 13.75
CA ARG A 74 -15.57 2.44 13.90
C ARG A 74 -16.94 2.02 13.34
N ASP A 75 -17.97 2.81 13.63
CA ASP A 75 -19.37 2.47 13.34
C ASP A 75 -19.92 3.25 12.12
N LEU A 76 -19.06 3.88 11.31
CA LEU A 76 -19.49 4.67 10.15
C LEU A 76 -19.62 3.85 8.85
N ASP A 77 -19.01 2.66 8.82
CA ASP A 77 -18.87 1.80 7.64
C ASP A 77 -18.33 2.57 6.42
N VAL A 78 -17.23 3.31 6.63
CA VAL A 78 -16.55 4.12 5.58
C VAL A 78 -15.10 3.71 5.37
N GLY A 79 -14.61 2.77 6.16
CA GLY A 79 -13.21 2.38 6.24
C GLY A 79 -13.05 1.17 7.16
N PRO A 80 -11.81 0.76 7.46
CA PRO A 80 -11.57 -0.46 8.21
C PRO A 80 -12.02 -0.29 9.66
N LYS A 81 -12.76 -1.26 10.20
CA LYS A 81 -13.17 -1.26 11.61
C LYS A 81 -11.95 -1.43 12.51
N LEU A 82 -11.85 -0.65 13.59
CA LEU A 82 -10.81 -0.88 14.59
C LEU A 82 -11.17 -2.13 15.40
N LEU A 83 -10.42 -3.21 15.22
CA LEU A 83 -10.66 -4.48 15.92
C LEU A 83 -9.98 -4.48 17.29
N TRP A 84 -8.76 -3.93 17.35
CA TRP A 84 -8.02 -3.79 18.60
C TRP A 84 -7.00 -2.66 18.49
N ALA A 85 -6.68 -2.02 19.61
CA ALA A 85 -5.62 -1.01 19.67
C ALA A 85 -4.90 -1.02 21.02
N GLY A 86 -3.60 -1.21 20.96
CA GLY A 86 -2.68 -1.03 22.07
C GLY A 86 -2.01 0.35 22.07
N ARG A 87 -0.80 0.40 22.65
CA ARG A 87 0.03 1.60 22.72
C ARG A 87 0.96 1.75 21.51
N ARG A 88 1.45 0.65 20.93
CA ARG A 88 2.39 0.63 19.79
C ARG A 88 1.99 -0.34 18.68
N ALA A 89 0.82 -0.96 18.80
CA ALA A 89 0.24 -1.79 17.76
C ALA A 89 -1.28 -1.61 17.70
N LEU A 90 -1.85 -1.74 16.51
CA LEU A 90 -3.30 -1.77 16.31
C LEU A 90 -3.66 -2.79 15.24
N VAL A 91 -4.84 -3.38 15.37
CA VAL A 91 -5.42 -4.28 14.38
C VAL A 91 -6.71 -3.65 13.87
N ARG A 92 -6.81 -3.54 12.55
CA ARG A 92 -8.01 -3.05 11.85
C ARG A 92 -8.54 -4.14 10.92
N GLY A 93 -9.83 -4.15 10.65
CA GLY A 93 -10.43 -5.11 9.73
C GLY A 93 -9.84 -4.98 8.33
N PHE A 94 -9.67 -6.10 7.65
CA PHE A 94 -9.32 -6.10 6.23
C PHE A 94 -10.55 -5.65 5.42
N ILE A 95 -10.33 -4.78 4.44
CA ILE A 95 -11.36 -4.43 3.45
C ILE A 95 -11.00 -5.16 2.18
N ASP A 96 -11.91 -6.01 1.74
CA ASP A 96 -11.80 -6.69 0.45
C ASP A 96 -12.14 -5.71 -0.69
N GLY A 97 -11.09 -5.09 -1.23
CA GLY A 97 -11.20 -4.08 -2.27
C GLY A 97 -9.86 -3.68 -2.86
N ALA A 98 -9.89 -3.24 -4.11
CA ALA A 98 -8.72 -2.78 -4.84
C ALA A 98 -8.53 -1.27 -4.68
N ALA A 99 -7.28 -0.82 -4.57
CA ALA A 99 -6.98 0.62 -4.52
C ALA A 99 -7.41 1.34 -5.81
N LEU A 100 -7.83 2.60 -5.71
CA LEU A 100 -8.44 3.35 -6.82
C LEU A 100 -7.56 3.42 -8.08
N HIS A 101 -6.25 3.60 -7.90
CA HIS A 101 -5.28 3.62 -9.01
C HIS A 101 -5.12 2.27 -9.72
N LEU A 102 -5.47 1.15 -9.06
CA LEU A 102 -5.47 -0.19 -9.65
C LEU A 102 -6.84 -0.46 -10.31
N ALA A 103 -7.92 -0.18 -9.59
CA ALA A 103 -9.28 -0.44 -10.05
C ALA A 103 -9.71 0.45 -11.23
N LYS A 104 -9.22 1.69 -11.28
CA LYS A 104 -9.50 2.69 -12.34
C LYS A 104 -10.97 2.66 -12.80
N PRO A 105 -11.95 2.96 -11.92
CA PRO A 105 -13.37 2.78 -12.17
C PRO A 105 -13.92 3.86 -13.13
N HIS A 106 -13.56 3.74 -14.41
CA HIS A 106 -13.92 4.69 -15.44
C HIS A 106 -15.44 4.71 -15.66
N GLY A 107 -16.03 5.92 -15.62
CA GLY A 107 -17.47 6.09 -15.81
C GLY A 107 -18.35 5.63 -14.63
N ASP A 108 -17.78 5.10 -13.54
CA ASP A 108 -18.56 4.59 -12.41
C ASP A 108 -19.11 5.71 -11.52
N VAL A 109 -20.31 6.18 -11.85
CA VAL A 109 -21.01 7.22 -11.11
C VAL A 109 -21.42 6.74 -9.70
N ALA A 110 -21.72 5.45 -9.54
CA ALA A 110 -22.17 4.88 -8.28
C ALA A 110 -21.03 4.87 -7.24
N TYR A 111 -19.83 4.49 -7.67
CA TYR A 111 -18.61 4.57 -6.87
C TYR A 111 -18.38 6.00 -6.35
N PHE A 112 -18.35 7.00 -7.22
CA PHE A 112 -18.11 8.39 -6.79
C PHE A 112 -19.24 8.97 -5.92
N ARG A 113 -20.47 8.50 -6.08
CA ARG A 113 -21.59 8.82 -5.18
C ARG A 113 -21.34 8.24 -3.78
N SER A 114 -20.93 6.97 -3.70
CA SER A 114 -20.59 6.32 -2.44
C SER A 114 -19.38 6.97 -1.75
N ALA A 115 -18.35 7.34 -2.50
CA ALA A 115 -17.16 8.05 -2.01
C ALA A 115 -17.51 9.39 -1.35
N LYS A 116 -18.41 10.15 -2.00
CA LYS A 116 -18.91 11.42 -1.45
C LYS A 116 -19.75 11.19 -0.19
N ALA A 117 -20.53 10.12 -0.13
CA ALA A 117 -21.32 9.76 1.06
C ALA A 117 -20.40 9.36 2.23
N ALA A 118 -19.39 8.52 1.98
CA ALA A 118 -18.37 8.14 2.94
C ALA A 118 -17.66 9.37 3.52
N LEU A 119 -17.24 10.29 2.65
CA LEU A 119 -16.57 11.51 3.09
C LEU A 119 -17.47 12.41 3.95
N ARG A 120 -18.77 12.51 3.60
CA ARG A 120 -19.74 13.25 4.41
C ARG A 120 -19.96 12.62 5.79
N LYS A 121 -20.03 11.29 5.88
CA LYS A 121 -20.10 10.58 7.16
C LYS A 121 -18.86 10.88 8.02
N LEU A 122 -17.67 10.82 7.41
CA LEU A 122 -16.40 11.11 8.08
C LEU A 122 -16.34 12.55 8.63
N HIS A 123 -16.68 13.53 7.79
CA HIS A 123 -16.72 14.94 8.19
C HIS A 123 -17.80 15.21 9.26
N ARG A 124 -18.93 14.51 9.23
CA ARG A 124 -19.96 14.61 10.28
C ARG A 124 -19.47 14.12 11.63
N ALA A 125 -18.64 13.09 11.66
CA ALA A 125 -17.95 12.60 12.86
C ALA A 125 -16.78 13.50 13.31
N GLY A 126 -16.55 14.64 12.64
CA GLY A 126 -15.48 15.57 12.98
C GLY A 126 -14.09 15.11 12.51
N ILE A 127 -14.02 14.13 11.62
CA ILE A 127 -12.76 13.56 11.12
C ILE A 127 -12.49 14.13 9.73
N CYS A 128 -11.31 14.72 9.52
CA CYS A 128 -10.78 15.05 8.19
C CYS A 128 -9.59 14.15 7.89
N HIS A 129 -9.52 13.55 6.72
CA HIS A 129 -8.52 12.53 6.39
C HIS A 129 -7.17 13.13 6.02
N ASN A 130 -7.17 14.29 5.33
CA ASN A 130 -6.00 15.07 4.91
C ASN A 130 -5.01 14.40 3.92
N ASP A 131 -5.23 13.15 3.52
CA ASP A 131 -4.36 12.42 2.59
C ASP A 131 -5.12 11.79 1.42
N LEU A 132 -6.31 12.31 1.11
CA LEU A 132 -7.16 11.78 0.03
C LEU A 132 -6.66 12.13 -1.38
N ALA A 133 -5.55 12.89 -1.47
CA ALA A 133 -4.89 13.16 -2.74
C ALA A 133 -4.25 11.89 -3.34
N LYS A 134 -3.85 10.94 -2.49
CA LYS A 134 -3.34 9.65 -2.93
C LYS A 134 -4.50 8.74 -3.29
N GLU A 135 -4.48 8.21 -4.51
CA GLU A 135 -5.49 7.25 -4.96
C GLU A 135 -5.43 5.94 -4.17
N GLN A 136 -4.27 5.58 -3.60
CA GLN A 136 -4.10 4.42 -2.72
C GLN A 136 -4.98 4.45 -1.46
N ASN A 137 -5.35 5.63 -0.99
CA ASN A 137 -6.18 5.79 0.22
C ASN A 137 -7.68 5.61 -0.06
N TRP A 138 -8.05 5.42 -1.32
CA TRP A 138 -9.39 5.07 -1.77
C TRP A 138 -9.40 3.60 -2.22
N LEU A 139 -10.29 2.81 -1.65
CA LEU A 139 -10.53 1.43 -2.06
C LEU A 139 -11.89 1.33 -2.76
N VAL A 140 -11.92 0.57 -3.85
CA VAL A 140 -13.14 0.07 -4.49
C VAL A 140 -13.41 -1.30 -3.89
N GLY A 141 -14.40 -1.39 -2.99
CA GLY A 141 -14.82 -2.65 -2.40
C GLY A 141 -15.48 -3.58 -3.43
N ARG A 142 -15.55 -4.88 -3.13
CA ARG A 142 -16.26 -5.85 -4.00
C ARG A 142 -17.74 -5.55 -4.19
N ASP A 143 -18.34 -4.79 -3.27
CA ASP A 143 -19.70 -4.26 -3.37
C ASP A 143 -19.82 -3.01 -4.27
N GLY A 144 -18.72 -2.60 -4.93
CA GLY A 144 -18.63 -1.40 -5.76
C GLY A 144 -18.58 -0.09 -4.97
N ARG A 145 -18.53 -0.14 -3.63
CA ARG A 145 -18.54 1.06 -2.79
C ARG A 145 -17.13 1.54 -2.48
N ALA A 146 -17.04 2.82 -2.17
CA ALA A 146 -15.80 3.46 -1.79
C ALA A 146 -15.54 3.34 -0.29
N TYR A 147 -14.32 2.88 0.04
CA TYR A 147 -13.81 2.83 1.41
C TYR A 147 -12.53 3.65 1.52
N LEU A 148 -12.31 4.22 2.69
CA LEU A 148 -11.12 4.99 3.03
C LEU A 148 -10.15 4.15 3.84
N THR A 149 -8.85 4.25 3.52
CA THR A 149 -7.78 3.60 4.26
C THR A 149 -6.66 4.58 4.60
N ASP A 150 -5.80 4.17 5.54
CA ASP A 150 -4.65 4.93 6.03
C ASP A 150 -5.00 6.28 6.71
N PHE A 151 -5.42 6.21 7.97
CA PHE A 151 -5.81 7.38 8.76
C PHE A 151 -4.63 8.06 9.50
N GLN A 152 -3.38 7.77 9.15
CA GLN A 152 -2.20 8.31 9.87
C GLN A 152 -2.15 9.85 9.88
N LEU A 153 -2.60 10.50 8.81
CA LEU A 153 -2.66 11.97 8.72
C LEU A 153 -4.03 12.56 9.14
N ALA A 154 -4.99 11.72 9.49
CA ALA A 154 -6.33 12.16 9.84
C ALA A 154 -6.32 13.09 11.08
N ALA A 155 -7.12 14.15 11.02
CA ALA A 155 -7.32 15.11 12.10
C ALA A 155 -8.74 14.99 12.65
N CYS A 156 -8.86 14.89 13.97
CA CYS A 156 -10.15 14.81 14.66
C CYS A 156 -10.45 16.14 15.37
N PHE A 157 -11.57 16.77 15.01
CA PHE A 157 -12.00 18.06 15.51
C PHE A 157 -13.24 17.91 16.40
N LYS A 158 -13.28 18.66 17.51
CA LYS A 158 -14.46 18.71 18.40
C LYS A 158 -15.57 19.64 17.86
N SER A 159 -15.22 20.61 17.03
CA SER A 159 -16.17 21.60 16.48
C SER A 159 -15.86 21.90 15.02
N ARG A 160 -16.85 22.46 14.29
CA ARG A 160 -16.71 22.87 12.88
C ARG A 160 -15.97 24.19 12.72
N SER A 161 -14.79 24.28 13.33
CA SER A 161 -13.89 25.42 13.30
C SER A 161 -13.46 25.78 11.87
N ARG A 162 -12.85 26.96 11.69
CA ARG A 162 -12.31 27.39 10.40
C ARG A 162 -11.31 26.36 9.83
N LEU A 163 -10.45 25.80 10.67
CA LEU A 163 -9.49 24.77 10.27
C LEU A 163 -10.18 23.49 9.80
N PHE A 164 -11.21 23.02 10.53
CA PHE A 164 -12.00 21.87 10.10
C PHE A 164 -12.61 22.11 8.71
N ARG A 165 -13.22 23.29 8.49
CA ARG A 165 -13.85 23.62 7.20
C ARG A 165 -12.85 23.64 6.05
N ILE A 166 -11.62 24.11 6.30
CA ILE A 166 -10.54 24.10 5.31
C ILE A 166 -10.11 22.66 5.01
N ALA A 167 -9.82 21.86 6.03
CA ALA A 167 -9.41 20.46 5.86
C ALA A 167 -10.48 19.62 5.14
N ALA A 168 -11.75 19.76 5.55
CA ALA A 168 -12.88 19.08 4.92
C ALA A 168 -13.07 19.52 3.45
N TYR A 169 -12.84 20.80 3.15
CA TYR A 169 -12.88 21.31 1.77
C TYR A 169 -11.76 20.71 0.91
N GLU A 170 -10.54 20.59 1.43
CA GLU A 170 -9.43 19.98 0.71
C GLU A 170 -9.65 18.48 0.47
N ASP A 171 -10.15 17.74 1.46
CA ASP A 171 -10.56 16.34 1.29
C ASP A 171 -11.57 16.18 0.14
N LEU A 172 -12.63 17.01 0.13
CA LEU A 172 -13.63 17.00 -0.93
C LEU A 172 -13.02 17.34 -2.29
N ARG A 173 -12.15 18.34 -2.33
CA ARG A 173 -11.47 18.75 -3.56
C ARG A 173 -10.60 17.63 -4.12
N HIS A 174 -9.91 16.87 -3.27
CA HIS A 174 -9.12 15.71 -3.71
C HIS A 174 -10.00 14.60 -4.29
N LEU A 175 -11.11 14.26 -3.64
CA LEU A 175 -12.10 13.34 -4.21
C LEU A 175 -12.58 13.81 -5.60
N LEU A 176 -12.86 15.10 -5.76
CA LEU A 176 -13.32 15.63 -7.05
C LEU A 176 -12.24 15.60 -8.14
N LYS A 177 -10.95 15.68 -7.78
CA LYS A 177 -9.86 15.49 -8.76
C LYS A 177 -9.86 14.06 -9.29
N HIS A 178 -10.04 13.07 -8.42
CA HIS A 178 -10.16 11.68 -8.83
C HIS A 178 -11.39 11.45 -9.70
N LYS A 179 -12.55 12.01 -9.30
CA LYS A 179 -13.77 11.98 -10.11
C LYS A 179 -13.55 12.60 -11.49
N ARG A 180 -12.80 13.70 -11.60
CA ARG A 180 -12.46 14.29 -12.90
C ARG A 180 -11.61 13.35 -13.77
N SER A 181 -10.68 12.61 -13.18
CA SER A 181 -9.80 11.68 -13.92
C SER A 181 -10.57 10.48 -14.45
N TYR A 182 -11.48 9.90 -13.64
CA TYR A 182 -12.14 8.64 -13.97
C TYR A 182 -13.58 8.79 -14.51
N ALA A 183 -14.29 9.84 -14.12
CA ALA A 183 -15.69 10.09 -14.53
C ALA A 183 -15.94 11.60 -14.79
N PRO A 184 -15.24 12.23 -15.76
CA PRO A 184 -15.36 13.66 -16.03
C PRO A 184 -16.78 14.09 -16.41
N GLU A 185 -17.49 13.27 -17.17
CA GLU A 185 -18.87 13.55 -17.60
C GLU A 185 -19.86 13.59 -16.42
N ALA A 186 -19.55 12.88 -15.34
CA ALA A 186 -20.39 12.85 -14.14
C ALA A 186 -20.21 14.09 -13.23
N LEU A 187 -19.32 15.04 -13.57
CA LEU A 187 -19.06 16.23 -12.76
C LEU A 187 -20.18 17.26 -12.88
N THR A 188 -20.78 17.60 -11.73
CA THR A 188 -21.80 18.65 -11.65
C THR A 188 -21.19 20.06 -11.80
N PRO A 189 -21.98 21.08 -12.18
CA PRO A 189 -21.49 22.46 -12.27
C PRO A 189 -20.86 22.98 -10.97
N LYS A 190 -21.43 22.61 -9.81
CA LYS A 190 -20.88 22.98 -8.50
C LYS A 190 -19.52 22.32 -8.24
N GLU A 191 -19.35 21.06 -8.62
CA GLU A 191 -18.08 20.34 -8.48
C GLU A 191 -17.00 20.92 -9.39
N ARG A 192 -17.36 21.31 -10.62
CA ARG A 192 -16.46 22.05 -11.53
C ARG A 192 -16.00 23.37 -10.93
N LYS A 193 -16.89 24.12 -10.26
CA LYS A 193 -16.55 25.36 -9.54
C LYS A 193 -15.56 25.13 -8.39
N VAL A 194 -15.72 24.03 -7.63
CA VAL A 194 -14.77 23.64 -6.56
C VAL A 194 -13.38 23.32 -7.14
N LEU A 195 -13.34 22.60 -8.27
CA LEU A 195 -12.09 22.25 -8.95
C LEU A 195 -11.37 23.46 -9.54
N ALA A 196 -12.11 24.42 -10.09
CA ALA A 196 -11.58 25.67 -10.66
C ALA A 196 -10.90 26.56 -9.61
N LYS A 197 -11.33 26.47 -8.35
CA LYS A 197 -10.74 27.25 -7.25
C LYS A 197 -9.34 26.70 -6.93
N LYS A 198 -8.30 27.51 -7.15
CA LYS A 198 -6.94 27.21 -6.70
C LYS A 198 -6.94 27.16 -5.16
N SER A 199 -6.45 26.06 -4.59
CA SER A 199 -6.36 25.93 -3.13
C SER A 199 -5.35 26.95 -2.59
N ALA A 200 -5.81 27.83 -1.71
CA ALA A 200 -4.93 28.77 -1.00
C ALA A 200 -3.93 28.01 -0.11
N VAL A 201 -4.34 26.87 0.46
CA VAL A 201 -3.47 25.97 1.25
C VAL A 201 -2.42 25.32 0.36
N ALA A 202 -2.79 24.82 -0.83
CA ALA A 202 -1.80 24.30 -1.78
C ALA A 202 -0.86 25.41 -2.26
N SER A 203 -1.37 26.64 -2.44
CA SER A 203 -0.57 27.80 -2.87
C SER A 203 0.40 28.28 -1.78
N VAL A 204 0.00 28.24 -0.51
CA VAL A 204 0.86 28.52 0.65
C VAL A 204 1.86 27.38 0.85
N TRP A 205 1.42 26.11 0.81
CA TRP A 205 2.31 24.94 0.87
C TRP A 205 3.35 24.93 -0.27
N LEU A 206 2.97 25.31 -1.48
CA LEU A 206 3.90 25.50 -2.60
C LEU A 206 4.94 26.60 -2.35
N LYS A 207 4.57 27.65 -1.59
CA LYS A 207 5.46 28.79 -1.25
C LYS A 207 6.36 28.51 -0.04
N THR A 208 5.86 27.87 1.02
CA THR A 208 6.59 27.64 2.28
C THR A 208 6.94 26.17 2.51
N GLY A 209 5.96 25.28 2.42
CA GLY A 209 6.13 23.84 2.65
C GLY A 209 7.07 23.17 1.65
N LYS A 210 7.06 23.56 0.37
CA LYS A 210 7.94 23.00 -0.66
C LYS A 210 9.42 23.25 -0.36
N LYS A 211 9.78 24.41 0.20
CA LYS A 211 11.17 24.75 0.55
C LYS A 211 11.65 23.98 1.77
N VAL A 212 10.80 23.83 2.79
CA VAL A 212 11.10 23.02 4.00
C VAL A 212 11.17 21.54 3.65
N TYR A 213 10.21 21.04 2.86
CA TYR A 213 10.21 19.69 2.31
C TYR A 213 11.47 19.44 1.50
N GLN A 214 11.83 20.32 0.55
CA GLN A 214 13.05 20.22 -0.24
C GLN A 214 14.33 20.30 0.59
N ALA A 215 14.38 21.10 1.65
CA ALA A 215 15.53 21.19 2.56
C ALA A 215 15.70 19.91 3.39
N ILE A 216 14.60 19.37 3.94
CA ILE A 216 14.60 18.09 4.67
C ILE A 216 14.92 16.93 3.72
N THR A 217 14.37 16.92 2.50
CA THR A 217 14.64 15.87 1.52
C THR A 217 16.03 15.98 0.88
N ARG A 218 16.63 17.17 0.77
CA ARG A 218 18.01 17.34 0.27
C ARG A 218 19.07 17.11 1.34
N GLY A 219 18.74 17.31 2.63
CA GLY A 219 19.68 17.13 3.74
C GLY A 219 19.61 15.79 4.47
N ILE A 220 18.44 15.11 4.48
CA ILE A 220 18.22 13.90 5.30
C ILE A 220 17.49 12.77 4.51
N PHE A 221 16.63 13.07 3.53
CA PHE A 221 15.85 12.05 2.81
C PHE A 221 15.72 12.32 1.31
N ASN A 222 16.68 11.85 0.51
CA ASN A 222 16.63 11.95 -0.95
C ASN A 222 15.54 11.02 -1.52
N PHE A 223 14.26 11.43 -1.43
CA PHE A 223 13.09 10.62 -1.72
C PHE A 223 12.11 11.34 -2.66
N THR A 224 11.96 10.80 -3.86
CA THR A 224 10.80 11.03 -4.73
C THR A 224 10.19 9.69 -5.05
N ASP A 225 9.12 9.34 -4.34
CA ASP A 225 8.26 8.22 -4.69
C ASP A 225 6.81 8.62 -4.40
N ARG A 226 5.95 8.39 -5.39
CA ARG A 226 4.50 8.61 -5.30
C ARG A 226 3.74 7.34 -4.96
N GLU A 227 4.39 6.18 -5.05
CA GLU A 227 3.73 4.87 -5.08
C GLU A 227 4.20 3.91 -3.97
N GLY A 228 5.27 4.22 -3.25
CA GLY A 228 5.75 3.42 -2.10
C GLY A 228 6.69 2.27 -2.47
N GLY A 229 7.13 2.20 -3.73
CA GLY A 229 8.12 1.23 -4.23
C GLY A 229 9.57 1.49 -3.81
N GLY A 230 9.84 2.57 -3.05
CA GLY A 230 11.11 2.81 -2.39
C GLY A 230 12.25 3.23 -3.33
N ARG A 231 13.41 3.57 -2.74
CA ARG A 231 14.59 4.09 -3.45
C ARG A 231 15.08 3.15 -4.55
N ARG A 232 14.88 1.84 -4.37
CA ARG A 232 15.31 0.81 -5.32
C ARG A 232 14.46 0.82 -6.59
N LEU A 233 13.14 1.01 -6.51
CA LEU A 233 12.33 1.06 -7.73
C LEU A 233 12.71 2.24 -8.63
N VAL A 234 13.02 3.38 -8.02
CA VAL A 234 13.31 4.62 -8.77
C VAL A 234 14.72 4.63 -9.34
N ASN A 235 15.72 4.18 -8.56
CA ASN A 235 17.13 4.32 -8.94
C ASN A 235 17.72 3.01 -9.48
N ASP A 236 17.35 1.87 -8.89
CA ASP A 236 17.98 0.59 -9.20
C ASP A 236 17.26 -0.08 -10.37
N ALA A 237 15.92 -0.04 -10.41
CA ALA A 237 15.14 -0.76 -11.41
C ALA A 237 15.46 -0.36 -12.87
N PRO A 238 15.65 0.92 -13.24
CA PRO A 238 16.03 1.27 -14.62
C PRO A 238 17.36 0.63 -15.03
N VAL A 239 18.37 0.69 -14.15
CA VAL A 239 19.68 0.08 -14.40
C VAL A 239 19.58 -1.44 -14.52
N LEU A 240 18.77 -2.07 -13.66
CA LEU A 240 18.55 -3.51 -13.69
C LEU A 240 17.77 -3.96 -14.94
N VAL A 241 16.78 -3.18 -15.39
CA VAL A 241 16.07 -3.44 -16.66
C VAL A 241 17.05 -3.39 -17.83
N ASP A 242 17.91 -2.38 -17.89
CA ASP A 242 18.91 -2.26 -18.95
C ASP A 242 19.92 -3.41 -18.92
N LEU A 243 20.33 -3.89 -17.74
CA LEU A 243 21.22 -5.04 -17.60
C LEU A 243 20.54 -6.34 -18.04
N ILE A 244 19.31 -6.60 -17.59
CA ILE A 244 18.56 -7.81 -17.94
C ILE A 244 18.33 -7.88 -19.45
N ARG A 245 17.98 -6.76 -20.10
CA ARG A 245 17.74 -6.67 -21.54
C ARG A 245 19.00 -6.80 -22.41
N ARG A 246 20.21 -6.84 -21.83
CA ARG A 246 21.43 -7.16 -22.60
C ARG A 246 21.50 -8.63 -23.00
N ASN A 247 20.80 -9.50 -22.28
CA ASN A 247 20.74 -10.90 -22.62
C ASN A 247 19.79 -11.07 -23.83
N PRO A 248 20.25 -11.63 -24.96
CA PRO A 248 19.47 -11.71 -26.20
C PRO A 248 18.23 -12.61 -26.10
N ASP A 249 18.20 -13.51 -25.12
CA ASP A 249 17.06 -14.41 -24.88
C ASP A 249 15.91 -13.72 -24.12
N VAL A 250 16.12 -12.47 -23.67
CA VAL A 250 15.09 -11.67 -23.00
C VAL A 250 14.37 -10.80 -24.01
N ARG A 251 13.05 -11.03 -24.17
CA ARG A 251 12.19 -10.19 -25.03
C ARG A 251 11.79 -8.88 -24.35
N ASP A 252 11.42 -8.94 -23.09
CA ASP A 252 10.98 -7.79 -22.31
C ASP A 252 11.17 -8.04 -20.81
N THR A 253 11.07 -7.00 -19.97
CA THR A 253 11.18 -7.11 -18.52
C THR A 253 10.38 -6.02 -17.84
N ALA A 254 9.65 -6.40 -16.80
CA ALA A 254 8.99 -5.48 -15.88
C ALA A 254 9.50 -5.70 -14.46
N ILE A 255 9.94 -4.63 -13.79
CA ILE A 255 10.36 -4.67 -12.39
C ILE A 255 9.36 -3.90 -11.54
N VAL A 256 8.88 -4.53 -10.48
CA VAL A 256 8.01 -3.93 -9.46
C VAL A 256 8.67 -4.04 -8.10
N ALA A 257 8.29 -3.16 -7.17
CA ALA A 257 8.80 -3.21 -5.80
C ALA A 257 7.81 -3.89 -4.88
N PHE A 258 8.28 -4.53 -3.82
CA PHE A 258 7.40 -5.14 -2.82
C PHE A 258 8.00 -4.99 -1.43
N ALA A 259 7.18 -5.18 -0.40
CA ALA A 259 7.66 -5.15 0.97
C ALA A 259 8.40 -6.45 1.30
N ASP A 260 9.67 -6.35 1.67
CA ASP A 260 10.52 -7.50 1.99
C ASP A 260 10.91 -7.50 3.47
N ARG A 261 10.90 -8.69 4.10
CA ARG A 261 11.17 -8.84 5.54
C ARG A 261 12.63 -8.59 5.93
N ARG A 262 13.59 -8.73 5.02
CA ARG A 262 15.02 -8.56 5.27
C ARG A 262 15.52 -7.19 4.87
N VAL A 263 15.08 -6.69 3.71
CA VAL A 263 15.60 -5.44 3.12
C VAL A 263 14.61 -4.26 3.21
N GLY A 264 13.40 -4.47 3.72
CA GLY A 264 12.35 -3.46 3.83
C GLY A 264 11.60 -3.27 2.52
N VAL A 265 12.31 -2.88 1.45
CA VAL A 265 11.76 -2.76 0.09
C VAL A 265 12.61 -3.58 -0.89
N GLY A 266 12.02 -4.67 -1.38
CA GLY A 266 12.61 -5.57 -2.36
C GLY A 266 12.16 -5.25 -3.78
N LEU A 267 12.86 -5.82 -4.76
CA LEU A 267 12.50 -5.77 -6.18
C LEU A 267 12.15 -7.17 -6.68
N TYR A 268 11.08 -7.23 -7.46
CA TYR A 268 10.62 -8.43 -8.15
C TYR A 268 10.68 -8.16 -9.67
N ALA A 269 11.52 -8.91 -10.37
CA ALA A 269 11.67 -8.83 -11.83
C ALA A 269 10.87 -9.95 -12.51
N PHE A 270 9.95 -9.57 -13.40
CA PHE A 270 9.27 -10.45 -14.33
C PHE A 270 9.96 -10.32 -15.69
N VAL A 271 10.54 -11.41 -16.17
CA VAL A 271 11.37 -11.44 -17.38
C VAL A 271 10.66 -12.27 -18.44
N GLU A 272 10.37 -11.65 -19.57
CA GLU A 272 9.73 -12.29 -20.70
C GLU A 272 10.74 -13.08 -21.53
N ALA A 273 10.70 -14.41 -21.43
CA ALA A 273 11.59 -15.32 -22.16
C ALA A 273 10.99 -16.73 -22.24
N ASP A 274 11.50 -17.57 -23.16
CA ASP A 274 11.00 -18.95 -23.34
C ASP A 274 11.65 -19.96 -22.39
N GLN A 275 12.86 -19.67 -21.92
CA GLN A 275 13.68 -20.64 -21.20
C GLN A 275 13.69 -20.35 -19.69
N SER A 276 13.06 -21.22 -18.90
CA SER A 276 13.08 -21.10 -17.44
C SER A 276 14.48 -21.19 -16.82
N ALA A 277 15.42 -21.88 -17.50
CA ALA A 277 16.82 -21.97 -17.10
C ALA A 277 17.54 -20.61 -17.06
N LEU A 278 17.02 -19.62 -17.79
CA LEU A 278 17.58 -18.26 -17.87
C LEU A 278 17.59 -17.56 -16.51
N GLU A 279 16.71 -17.95 -15.57
CA GLU A 279 16.65 -17.37 -14.22
C GLU A 279 18.01 -17.43 -13.51
N LYS A 280 18.68 -18.59 -13.56
CA LYS A 280 19.95 -18.80 -12.86
C LYS A 280 21.08 -18.00 -13.51
N THR A 281 21.09 -17.94 -14.84
CA THR A 281 22.05 -17.16 -15.62
C THR A 281 21.94 -15.67 -15.29
N LEU A 282 20.74 -15.10 -15.40
CA LEU A 282 20.48 -13.68 -15.08
C LEU A 282 20.82 -13.35 -13.63
N ARG A 283 20.51 -14.24 -12.68
CA ARG A 283 20.85 -14.03 -11.27
C ARG A 283 22.36 -13.93 -11.07
N ASN A 284 23.15 -14.78 -11.73
CA ASN A 284 24.60 -14.75 -11.63
C ASN A 284 25.20 -13.51 -12.32
N GLU A 285 24.71 -13.16 -13.51
CA GLU A 285 25.14 -11.98 -14.25
C GLU A 285 24.89 -10.69 -13.46
N LEU A 286 23.69 -10.54 -12.89
CA LEU A 286 23.35 -9.37 -12.08
C LEU A 286 24.12 -9.32 -10.76
N ALA A 287 24.46 -10.47 -10.16
CA ALA A 287 25.31 -10.51 -8.98
C ALA A 287 26.78 -10.16 -9.30
N ALA A 288 27.26 -10.50 -10.50
CA ALA A 288 28.60 -10.17 -10.97
C ALA A 288 28.72 -8.71 -11.45
N ALA A 289 27.61 -8.12 -11.93
CA ALA A 289 27.55 -6.72 -12.33
C ALA A 289 27.77 -5.81 -11.10
N LYS A 290 28.99 -5.28 -10.97
CA LYS A 290 29.32 -4.30 -9.92
C LYS A 290 28.41 -3.07 -10.05
N GLY A 291 27.72 -2.70 -8.97
CA GLY A 291 27.00 -1.42 -8.89
C GLY A 291 25.71 -1.53 -8.09
N VAL A 292 24.71 -2.23 -8.64
CA VAL A 292 23.35 -2.26 -8.11
C VAL A 292 23.01 -3.64 -7.60
N LYS A 293 22.40 -3.73 -6.41
CA LYS A 293 22.01 -5.02 -5.83
C LYS A 293 20.93 -5.68 -6.70
N PRO A 294 21.03 -6.98 -7.03
CA PRO A 294 20.04 -7.67 -7.85
C PRO A 294 18.64 -7.69 -7.20
N PRO A 295 17.58 -7.92 -8.00
CA PRO A 295 16.25 -8.18 -7.48
C PRO A 295 16.22 -9.39 -6.54
N GLU A 296 15.40 -9.32 -5.49
CA GLU A 296 15.17 -10.44 -4.56
C GLU A 296 14.52 -11.63 -5.28
N HIS A 297 13.66 -11.33 -6.25
CA HIS A 297 13.01 -12.34 -7.09
C HIS A 297 13.19 -12.03 -8.56
N ILE A 298 13.49 -13.07 -9.34
CA ILE A 298 13.47 -13.08 -10.80
C ILE A 298 12.53 -14.22 -11.17
N GLN A 299 11.49 -13.93 -11.94
CA GLN A 299 10.56 -14.93 -12.47
C GLN A 299 10.56 -14.82 -13.99
N ILE A 300 10.94 -15.92 -14.64
CA ILE A 300 10.78 -16.04 -16.09
C ILE A 300 9.29 -16.28 -16.36
N VAL A 301 8.74 -15.51 -17.28
CA VAL A 301 7.36 -15.65 -17.76
C VAL A 301 7.38 -15.77 -19.28
N HIS A 302 6.45 -16.56 -19.83
CA HIS A 302 6.34 -16.71 -21.29
C HIS A 302 6.02 -15.38 -21.98
N ALA A 303 5.13 -14.59 -21.37
CA ALA A 303 4.70 -13.28 -21.85
C ALA A 303 4.33 -12.38 -20.65
N LEU A 304 4.60 -11.07 -20.73
CA LEU A 304 4.09 -10.10 -19.75
C LEU A 304 2.62 -9.79 -20.03
N PRO A 305 1.76 -9.64 -18.99
CA PRO A 305 0.40 -9.17 -19.19
C PRO A 305 0.43 -7.74 -19.71
N ARG A 306 -0.32 -7.43 -20.78
CA ARG A 306 -0.31 -6.11 -21.43
C ARG A 306 -1.70 -5.49 -21.47
N ASP A 307 -1.75 -4.16 -21.42
CA ASP A 307 -2.98 -3.40 -21.61
C ASP A 307 -3.32 -3.27 -23.11
N ALA A 308 -4.46 -2.62 -23.42
CA ALA A 308 -4.88 -2.41 -24.81
C ALA A 308 -3.89 -1.54 -25.63
N ALA A 309 -2.96 -0.85 -24.97
CA ALA A 309 -1.89 -0.07 -25.61
C ALA A 309 -0.56 -0.86 -25.70
N GLY A 310 -0.55 -2.15 -25.36
CA GLY A 310 0.62 -3.03 -25.41
C GLY A 310 1.61 -2.81 -24.26
N LYS A 311 1.28 -1.98 -23.27
CA LYS A 311 2.16 -1.73 -22.12
C LYS A 311 2.00 -2.80 -21.06
N PRO A 312 3.08 -3.24 -20.38
CA PRO A 312 2.95 -4.17 -19.27
C PRO A 312 1.98 -3.67 -18.19
N ARG A 313 1.05 -4.53 -17.77
CA ARG A 313 0.11 -4.32 -16.66
C ARG A 313 0.83 -4.47 -15.33
N THR A 314 1.67 -3.48 -15.02
CA THR A 314 2.47 -3.46 -13.79
C THR A 314 1.59 -3.51 -12.53
N GLU A 315 0.33 -3.07 -12.61
CA GLU A 315 -0.64 -3.18 -11.52
C GLU A 315 -0.92 -4.63 -11.11
N ILE A 316 -0.97 -5.58 -12.06
CA ILE A 316 -1.15 -7.01 -11.77
C ILE A 316 0.14 -7.58 -11.20
N LEU A 317 1.26 -7.30 -11.85
CA LEU A 317 2.58 -7.79 -11.43
C LEU A 317 2.93 -7.34 -10.02
N GLN A 318 2.54 -6.12 -9.67
CA GLN A 318 2.64 -5.56 -8.32
C GLN A 318 1.84 -6.38 -7.30
N LEU A 319 0.60 -6.75 -7.61
CA LEU A 319 -0.23 -7.62 -6.76
C LEU A 319 0.35 -9.03 -6.62
N VAL A 320 0.93 -9.58 -7.70
CA VAL A 320 1.66 -10.86 -7.65
C VAL A 320 2.86 -10.75 -6.71
N ALA A 321 3.68 -9.71 -6.85
CA ALA A 321 4.86 -9.49 -6.02
C ALA A 321 4.51 -9.25 -4.54
N MET A 322 3.36 -8.62 -4.27
CA MET A 322 2.81 -8.44 -2.92
C MET A 322 2.05 -9.67 -2.39
N ASN A 323 1.94 -10.74 -3.18
CA ASN A 323 1.16 -11.94 -2.88
C ASN A 323 -0.31 -11.65 -2.52
N GLN A 324 -0.92 -10.66 -3.18
CA GLN A 324 -2.32 -10.24 -3.02
C GLN A 324 -3.20 -10.79 -4.14
N ILE A 325 -3.21 -12.11 -4.30
CA ILE A 325 -3.83 -12.80 -5.45
C ILE A 325 -5.34 -12.56 -5.51
N ASP A 326 -6.02 -12.50 -4.37
CA ASP A 326 -7.47 -12.26 -4.27
C ASP A 326 -7.90 -10.94 -4.95
N LEU A 327 -7.01 -9.94 -4.96
CA LEU A 327 -7.29 -8.63 -5.57
C LEU A 327 -7.11 -8.62 -7.09
N ILE A 328 -6.53 -9.69 -7.67
CA ILE A 328 -6.28 -9.82 -9.11
C ILE A 328 -7.53 -10.34 -9.81
N GLU A 329 -8.29 -11.24 -9.17
CA GLU A 329 -9.48 -11.87 -9.76
C GLU A 329 -10.50 -10.85 -10.33
N PRO A 330 -10.85 -9.73 -9.65
CA PRO A 330 -11.73 -8.70 -10.20
C PRO A 330 -11.13 -7.91 -11.38
N MET A 331 -9.80 -7.98 -11.58
CA MET A 331 -9.08 -7.28 -12.65
C MET A 331 -8.92 -8.10 -13.92
N MET A 332 -9.31 -9.38 -13.89
CA MET A 332 -9.26 -10.32 -15.02
C MET A 332 -10.46 -10.10 -15.93
N ARG A 333 -10.21 -9.67 -17.17
CA ARG A 333 -11.27 -9.17 -18.08
C ARG A 333 -11.94 -10.24 -18.93
N SER A 334 -11.35 -11.42 -19.03
CA SER A 334 -11.85 -12.55 -19.83
C SER A 334 -11.27 -13.88 -19.33
N ASP A 335 -11.83 -15.01 -19.76
CA ASP A 335 -11.29 -16.34 -19.43
C ASP A 335 -9.90 -16.56 -20.05
N ALA A 336 -9.60 -15.93 -21.19
CA ALA A 336 -8.25 -15.92 -21.75
C ALA A 336 -7.26 -15.13 -20.87
N ASP A 337 -7.67 -14.01 -20.28
CA ASP A 337 -6.86 -13.22 -19.33
C ASP A 337 -6.61 -14.04 -18.04
N ARG A 338 -7.58 -14.85 -17.62
CA ARG A 338 -7.46 -15.78 -16.47
C ARG A 338 -6.44 -16.89 -16.75
N GLU A 339 -6.58 -17.59 -17.88
CA GLU A 339 -5.68 -18.67 -18.25
C GLU A 339 -4.25 -18.16 -18.44
N PHE A 340 -4.10 -16.98 -19.05
CA PHE A 340 -2.80 -16.32 -19.20
C PHE A 340 -2.11 -16.03 -17.87
N LEU A 341 -2.85 -15.49 -16.89
CA LEU A 341 -2.27 -15.12 -15.59
C LEU A 341 -2.02 -16.33 -14.69
N LYS A 342 -2.71 -17.44 -14.90
CA LYS A 342 -2.61 -18.65 -14.09
C LYS A 342 -1.16 -19.11 -13.92
N ASP A 343 -0.40 -19.21 -15.00
CA ASP A 343 1.01 -19.64 -14.97
C ASP A 343 1.88 -18.69 -14.13
N ILE A 344 1.68 -17.38 -14.28
CA ILE A 344 2.41 -16.36 -13.50
C ILE A 344 2.10 -16.49 -12.01
N LEU A 345 0.83 -16.75 -11.67
CA LEU A 345 0.37 -16.88 -10.29
C LEU A 345 0.86 -18.18 -9.65
N GLU A 346 0.82 -19.31 -10.36
CA GLU A 346 1.26 -20.61 -9.85
C GLU A 346 2.77 -20.67 -9.64
N GLN A 347 3.56 -20.02 -10.51
CA GLN A 347 5.03 -20.03 -10.46
C GLN A 347 5.65 -18.89 -9.64
N ARG A 348 4.84 -18.09 -8.93
CA ARG A 348 5.32 -16.94 -8.15
C ARG A 348 6.32 -17.36 -7.07
N LYS A 349 7.40 -16.58 -6.93
CA LYS A 349 8.56 -16.91 -6.09
C LYS A 349 8.39 -16.55 -4.61
N ASN A 350 7.31 -15.83 -4.26
CA ASN A 350 6.99 -15.39 -2.91
C ASN A 350 5.98 -16.32 -2.17
N LEU A 351 5.74 -17.54 -2.68
CA LEU A 351 4.88 -18.55 -2.04
C LEU A 351 5.27 -18.86 -0.58
N ARG A 352 6.58 -18.82 -0.27
CA ARG A 352 7.13 -19.21 1.04
C ARG A 352 6.99 -18.15 2.13
N ASP A 353 6.60 -16.91 1.81
CA ASP A 353 6.36 -15.86 2.81
C ASP A 353 5.14 -16.14 3.70
N ARG A 354 4.31 -17.13 3.33
CA ARG A 354 3.20 -17.67 4.13
C ARG A 354 3.64 -18.63 5.25
N PHE A 355 4.76 -19.33 5.11
CA PHE A 355 5.06 -20.54 5.92
C PHE A 355 6.08 -20.35 7.05
N ASN A 356 6.72 -19.18 7.18
CA ASN A 356 7.70 -18.94 8.25
C ASN A 356 7.06 -18.57 9.60
N PHE A 357 6.17 -19.42 10.12
CA PHE A 357 5.71 -19.36 11.51
C PHE A 357 6.24 -20.52 12.39
N GLU A 358 6.72 -21.62 11.82
CA GLU A 358 7.21 -22.74 12.64
C GLU A 358 8.72 -22.67 12.98
N VAL A 359 9.55 -22.11 12.09
CA VAL A 359 11.01 -22.22 12.27
C VAL A 359 11.58 -21.23 13.30
N ALA A 360 10.88 -20.12 13.59
CA ALA A 360 11.38 -19.12 14.55
C ALA A 360 11.13 -19.49 16.03
N GLU A 361 10.27 -20.48 16.32
CA GLU A 361 10.06 -21.00 17.68
C GLU A 361 10.94 -22.21 18.01
N MET A 362 11.52 -22.88 17.00
CA MET A 362 12.39 -24.06 17.21
C MET A 362 13.86 -23.72 17.52
N ASP A 363 14.29 -22.47 17.29
CA ASP A 363 15.70 -22.05 17.49
C ASP A 363 15.96 -21.38 18.86
N ARG A 364 15.06 -21.54 19.85
CA ARG A 364 15.42 -21.24 21.25
C ARG A 364 16.21 -22.42 21.82
N PRO A 365 17.50 -22.27 22.18
CA PRO A 365 18.18 -23.31 22.93
C PRO A 365 17.47 -23.50 24.26
N ALA A 366 16.84 -24.66 24.43
CA ALA A 366 16.42 -25.15 25.72
C ALA A 366 17.67 -25.40 26.57
N GLY A 367 17.93 -24.56 27.56
CA GLY A 367 18.96 -24.84 28.55
C GLY A 367 19.50 -23.62 29.26
N GLN A 368 18.93 -23.30 30.41
CA GLN A 368 19.64 -23.29 31.69
C GLN A 368 18.64 -22.96 32.81
N ALA A 369 18.06 -24.02 33.36
CA ALA A 369 17.62 -24.00 34.75
C ALA A 369 18.85 -24.28 35.61
N ARG A 370 19.24 -23.30 36.43
CA ARG A 370 19.74 -23.48 37.80
C ARG A 370 19.48 -22.20 38.57
#